data_AF-A0A545SXI5-F1
#
_entry.id   AF-A0A545SXI5-F1
#
_cell.length_a   1.000
_cell.length_b   1.000
_cell.length_c   1.000
_cell.angle_alpha   90.00
_cell.angle_beta   90.00
_cell.angle_gamma   90.00
#
_symmetry.space_group_name_H-M   'P 1'
#
loop_
_entity.id
_entity.type
_entity.pdbx_description
1 polymer ?
#
loop_
_entity_poly.entity_id
_entity_poly.type
_entity_poly.pdbx_seq_one_letter_code
_entity_poly.pdbx_strand_id
1 'polypeptide(L)'
;MTGDNQMVKRVPESILRDIDSALAIDDIVQKEKIFDALVERLSSLEESGTRGEAAFLIGYIYYLHPKKKVSSEIESGIRQNLMLALNATKDPSVEARSKLYLGHQSYDKGDYKPAAKWFRSLKLEYLPDYLRLKALEMRLCCSIRNENLASSLDEFDMFVAQVKTFPVEDLWPQELARTLREKPCKLNLFEAHRFQKSVEKLDDAGQFGRWFSEIAEEVENRGH
;
A
#
# COMPACT_ATOMS: atom_id res chain seq x y z
N MET A 1 7.69 -26.67 30.45
CA MET A 1 6.76 -25.74 29.79
C MET A 1 6.96 -25.89 28.28
N THR A 2 6.29 -26.86 27.69
CA THR A 2 6.27 -27.09 26.24
C THR A 2 5.32 -26.06 25.65
N GLY A 3 5.87 -25.05 24.98
CA GLY A 3 5.06 -24.12 24.20
C GLY A 3 4.40 -24.90 23.07
N ASP A 4 3.08 -25.10 23.17
CA ASP A 4 2.29 -25.61 22.07
C ASP A 4 2.50 -24.68 20.88
N ASN A 5 3.29 -25.14 19.92
CA ASN A 5 3.48 -24.50 18.63
C ASN A 5 2.18 -24.75 17.84
N GLN A 6 1.09 -24.08 18.23
CA GLN A 6 -0.18 -24.15 17.53
C GLN A 6 0.05 -23.68 16.10
N MET A 7 0.04 -24.62 15.15
CA MET A 7 0.05 -24.30 13.74
C MET A 7 -1.10 -23.34 13.46
N VAL A 8 -0.75 -22.14 13.00
CA VAL A 8 -1.73 -21.15 12.53
C VAL A 8 -2.48 -21.78 11.36
N LYS A 9 -3.77 -22.03 11.53
CA LYS A 9 -4.61 -22.55 10.45
C LYS A 9 -4.69 -21.48 9.36
N ARG A 10 -4.51 -21.91 8.11
CA ARG A 10 -4.53 -21.05 6.91
C ARG A 10 -5.79 -21.26 6.09
N VAL A 11 -6.23 -20.22 5.41
CA VAL A 11 -7.22 -20.31 4.34
C VAL A 11 -6.65 -21.22 3.22
N PRO A 12 -7.47 -22.10 2.60
CA PRO A 12 -7.00 -22.97 1.53
C PRO A 12 -6.35 -22.21 0.37
N GLU A 13 -5.21 -22.70 -0.13
CA GLU A 13 -4.49 -22.11 -1.27
C GLU A 13 -5.34 -22.01 -2.55
N SER A 14 -6.37 -22.84 -2.69
CA SER A 14 -7.33 -22.71 -3.80
C SER A 14 -8.00 -21.34 -3.81
N ILE A 15 -8.36 -20.79 -2.65
CA ILE A 15 -8.98 -19.46 -2.57
C ILE A 15 -8.00 -18.37 -3.00
N LEU A 16 -6.72 -18.48 -2.63
CA LEU A 16 -5.70 -17.52 -3.05
C LEU A 16 -5.53 -17.52 -4.57
N ARG A 17 -5.47 -18.72 -5.18
CA ARG A 17 -5.42 -18.87 -6.65
C ARG A 17 -6.66 -18.34 -7.35
N ASP A 18 -7.84 -18.50 -6.74
CA ASP A 18 -9.08 -17.96 -7.29
C ASP A 18 -9.07 -16.41 -7.28
N ILE A 19 -8.51 -15.79 -6.23
CA ILE A 19 -8.31 -14.33 -6.17
C ILE A 19 -7.33 -13.87 -7.27
N ASP A 20 -6.18 -14.53 -7.41
CA ASP A 20 -5.19 -14.20 -8.43
C ASP A 20 -5.77 -14.35 -9.85
N SER A 21 -6.56 -15.40 -10.07
CA SER A 21 -7.25 -15.62 -11.35
C SER A 21 -8.29 -14.52 -11.63
N ALA A 22 -9.04 -14.10 -10.61
CA ALA A 22 -10.01 -13.01 -10.74
C ALA A 22 -9.34 -11.65 -11.05
N LEU A 23 -8.13 -11.42 -10.54
CA LEU A 23 -7.36 -10.22 -10.83
C LEU A 23 -6.99 -10.10 -12.31
N ALA A 24 -6.74 -11.21 -12.98
CA ALA A 24 -6.40 -11.29 -14.40
C ALA A 24 -7.60 -11.17 -15.36
N ILE A 25 -8.83 -11.08 -14.85
CA ILE A 25 -10.04 -10.93 -15.69
C ILE A 25 -10.27 -9.45 -16.00
N ASP A 26 -10.42 -9.16 -17.30
CA ASP A 26 -10.75 -7.82 -17.82
C ASP A 26 -12.26 -7.53 -17.82
N ASP A 27 -13.11 -8.55 -17.94
CA ASP A 27 -14.56 -8.40 -17.88
C ASP A 27 -15.00 -8.01 -16.45
N ILE A 28 -15.41 -6.75 -16.29
CA ILE A 28 -15.80 -6.17 -15.01
C ILE A 28 -16.97 -6.94 -14.39
N VAL A 29 -17.98 -7.31 -15.18
CA VAL A 29 -19.19 -7.99 -14.66
C VAL A 29 -18.85 -9.39 -14.19
N GLN A 30 -17.99 -10.11 -14.91
CA GLN A 30 -17.51 -11.42 -14.50
C GLN A 30 -16.64 -11.31 -13.24
N LYS A 31 -15.76 -10.31 -13.18
CA LYS A 31 -14.89 -10.06 -12.03
C LYS A 31 -15.68 -9.78 -10.75
N GLU A 32 -16.73 -8.96 -10.84
CA GLU A 32 -17.66 -8.70 -9.73
C GLU A 32 -18.29 -10.00 -9.21
N LYS A 33 -18.87 -10.82 -10.10
CA LYS A 33 -19.50 -12.09 -9.71
C LYS A 33 -18.54 -13.04 -8.99
N ILE A 34 -17.28 -13.11 -9.45
CA ILE A 34 -16.27 -13.97 -8.83
C ILE A 34 -15.88 -13.42 -7.45
N PHE A 35 -15.70 -12.11 -7.32
CA PHE A 35 -15.42 -11.50 -6.02
C PHE A 35 -16.55 -11.70 -5.02
N ASP A 36 -17.81 -11.51 -5.43
CA ASP A 36 -18.97 -11.76 -4.57
C ASP A 36 -19.02 -13.22 -4.09
N ALA A 37 -18.81 -14.18 -5.00
CA ALA A 37 -18.77 -15.60 -4.66
C ALA A 37 -17.59 -15.96 -3.73
N LEU A 38 -16.43 -15.32 -3.91
CA LEU A 38 -15.27 -15.52 -3.03
C LEU A 38 -15.53 -14.97 -1.63
N VAL A 39 -16.19 -13.82 -1.50
CA VAL A 39 -16.59 -13.25 -0.21
C VAL A 39 -17.57 -14.17 0.51
N GLU A 40 -18.58 -14.71 -0.19
CA GLU A 40 -19.53 -15.67 0.39
C GLU A 40 -18.80 -16.91 0.91
N ARG A 41 -17.92 -17.49 0.09
CA ARG A 41 -17.13 -18.67 0.46
C ARG A 41 -16.21 -18.39 1.66
N LEU A 42 -15.54 -17.23 1.70
CA LEU A 42 -14.69 -16.83 2.82
C LEU A 42 -15.48 -16.58 4.12
N SER A 43 -16.70 -16.04 4.00
CA SER A 43 -17.58 -15.79 5.15
C SER A 43 -18.02 -17.09 5.83
N SER A 44 -18.08 -18.21 5.11
CA SER A 44 -18.35 -19.52 5.70
C SER A 44 -17.20 -20.10 6.55
N LEU A 45 -16.00 -19.48 6.54
CA LEU A 45 -14.82 -19.99 7.26
C LEU A 45 -14.68 -19.45 8.69
N GLU A 46 -15.70 -18.79 9.24
CA GLU A 46 -15.67 -18.07 10.52
C GLU A 46 -15.37 -18.92 11.77
N GLU A 47 -15.59 -20.24 11.71
CA GLU A 47 -15.49 -21.12 12.89
C GLU A 47 -14.12 -21.82 13.04
N SER A 48 -13.21 -21.63 12.08
CA SER A 48 -11.89 -22.23 12.13
C SER A 48 -10.84 -21.15 12.42
N GLY A 49 -9.71 -21.47 13.05
CA GLY A 49 -8.64 -20.52 13.42
C GLY A 49 -8.05 -19.67 12.27
N THR A 50 -8.65 -19.70 11.08
CA THR A 50 -8.45 -18.86 9.90
C THR A 50 -9.23 -17.55 9.93
N ARG A 51 -10.11 -17.28 10.92
CA ARG A 51 -11.00 -16.10 10.93
C ARG A 51 -10.28 -14.78 10.60
N GLY A 52 -9.10 -14.55 11.17
CA GLY A 52 -8.31 -13.34 10.90
C GLY A 52 -7.83 -13.24 9.45
N GLU A 53 -7.37 -14.35 8.87
CA GLU A 53 -6.92 -14.39 7.47
C GLU A 53 -8.09 -14.31 6.49
N ALA A 54 -9.20 -14.99 6.77
CA ALA A 54 -10.42 -14.90 5.98
C ALA A 54 -10.97 -13.46 5.95
N ALA A 55 -11.04 -12.80 7.11
CA ALA A 55 -11.45 -11.39 7.20
C ALA A 55 -10.49 -10.48 6.43
N PHE A 56 -9.17 -10.72 6.51
CA PHE A 56 -8.22 -9.96 5.70
C PHE A 56 -8.51 -10.12 4.20
N LEU A 57 -8.71 -11.35 3.73
CA LEU A 57 -8.98 -11.63 2.31
C LEU A 57 -10.29 -11.00 1.85
N ILE A 58 -11.35 -11.02 2.67
CA ILE A 58 -12.61 -10.32 2.35
C ILE A 58 -12.36 -8.81 2.21
N GLY A 59 -11.67 -8.21 3.18
CA GLY A 59 -11.32 -6.79 3.13
C GLY A 59 -10.47 -6.42 1.92
N TYR A 60 -9.54 -7.31 1.53
CA TYR A 60 -8.70 -7.16 0.35
C TYR A 60 -9.50 -7.29 -0.96
N ILE A 61 -10.39 -8.27 -1.07
CA ILE A 61 -11.28 -8.43 -2.22
C ILE A 61 -12.16 -7.18 -2.38
N TYR A 62 -12.78 -6.69 -1.31
CA TYR A 62 -13.53 -5.44 -1.36
C TYR A 62 -12.68 -4.23 -1.76
N TYR A 63 -11.41 -4.19 -1.37
CA TYR A 63 -10.49 -3.14 -1.79
C TYR A 63 -10.19 -3.18 -3.30
N LEU A 64 -10.18 -4.38 -3.89
CA LEU A 64 -9.97 -4.62 -5.32
C LEU A 64 -11.27 -4.56 -6.14
N HIS A 65 -12.43 -4.54 -5.48
CA HIS A 65 -13.72 -4.73 -6.12
C HIS A 65 -14.05 -3.57 -7.08
N PRO A 66 -14.53 -3.83 -8.32
CA PRO A 66 -14.80 -2.78 -9.32
C PRO A 66 -15.75 -1.67 -8.82
N LYS A 67 -16.72 -2.04 -8.00
CA LYS A 67 -17.68 -1.11 -7.37
C LYS A 67 -17.19 -0.37 -6.12
N LYS A 68 -15.92 -0.53 -5.69
CA LYS A 68 -15.38 0.10 -4.45
C LYS A 68 -15.69 1.60 -4.33
N LYS A 69 -15.65 2.34 -5.43
CA LYS A 69 -15.85 3.81 -5.42
C LYS A 69 -17.32 4.25 -5.41
N VAL A 70 -18.25 3.35 -5.73
CA VAL A 70 -19.67 3.68 -5.92
C VAL A 70 -20.61 2.95 -4.95
N SER A 71 -20.16 1.85 -4.36
CA SER A 71 -20.91 1.08 -3.37
C SER A 71 -20.43 1.38 -1.96
N SER A 72 -21.28 2.04 -1.17
CA SER A 72 -21.02 2.31 0.25
C SER A 72 -20.91 1.02 1.08
N GLU A 73 -21.63 -0.03 0.68
CA GLU A 73 -21.53 -1.35 1.30
C GLU A 73 -20.13 -1.93 1.15
N ILE A 74 -19.60 -1.97 -0.08
CA ILE A 74 -18.24 -2.47 -0.34
C ILE A 74 -17.22 -1.61 0.41
N GLU A 75 -17.35 -0.29 0.34
CA GLU A 75 -16.46 0.65 1.03
C GLU A 75 -16.45 0.42 2.55
N SER A 76 -17.62 0.21 3.16
CA SER A 76 -17.76 -0.12 4.58
C SER A 76 -17.17 -1.50 4.89
N GLY A 77 -17.37 -2.46 3.99
CA GLY A 77 -16.88 -3.82 4.07
C GLY A 77 -15.36 -3.89 4.12
N ILE A 78 -14.64 -3.05 3.35
CA ILE A 78 -13.16 -2.95 3.41
C ILE A 78 -12.73 -2.71 4.85
N ARG A 79 -13.23 -1.62 5.45
CA ARG A 79 -12.79 -1.21 6.79
C ARG A 79 -13.21 -2.22 7.84
N GLN A 80 -14.45 -2.68 7.81
CA GLN A 80 -14.98 -3.62 8.80
C GLN A 80 -14.17 -4.92 8.82
N ASN A 81 -13.91 -5.51 7.65
CA ASN A 81 -13.21 -6.77 7.54
C ASN A 81 -11.71 -6.64 7.85
N LEU A 82 -11.04 -5.58 7.41
CA LEU A 82 -9.64 -5.35 7.77
C LEU A 82 -9.46 -5.09 9.28
N MET A 83 -10.40 -4.39 9.92
CA MET A 83 -10.38 -4.22 11.38
C MET A 83 -10.67 -5.53 12.12
N LEU A 84 -11.60 -6.35 11.61
CA LEU A 84 -11.86 -7.68 12.14
C LEU A 84 -10.62 -8.57 12.03
N ALA A 85 -9.90 -8.51 10.90
CA ALA A 85 -8.65 -9.23 10.70
C ALA A 85 -7.60 -8.88 11.77
N LEU A 86 -7.42 -7.57 12.05
CA LEU A 86 -6.51 -7.11 13.11
C LEU A 86 -6.90 -7.61 14.49
N ASN A 87 -8.20 -7.65 14.80
CA ASN A 87 -8.68 -8.07 16.12
C ASN A 87 -8.65 -9.59 16.30
N ALA A 88 -8.75 -10.36 15.21
CA ALA A 88 -8.85 -11.82 15.25
C ALA A 88 -7.53 -12.55 14.97
N THR A 89 -6.58 -11.91 14.28
CA THR A 89 -5.32 -12.56 13.90
C THR A 89 -4.28 -12.57 15.01
N LYS A 90 -3.49 -13.64 15.06
CA LYS A 90 -2.19 -13.69 15.77
C LYS A 90 -1.01 -13.75 14.81
N ASP A 91 -1.27 -13.79 13.50
CA ASP A 91 -0.25 -13.81 12.47
C ASP A 91 0.22 -12.38 12.15
N PRO A 92 1.49 -12.04 12.43
CA PRO A 92 2.04 -10.72 12.14
C PRO A 92 1.99 -10.33 10.65
N SER A 93 2.02 -11.30 9.74
CA SER A 93 1.93 -11.03 8.29
C SER A 93 0.52 -10.59 7.88
N VAL A 94 -0.52 -11.22 8.45
CA VAL A 94 -1.91 -10.78 8.26
C VAL A 94 -2.13 -9.42 8.92
N GLU A 95 -1.56 -9.19 10.11
CA GLU A 95 -1.62 -7.90 10.79
C GLU A 95 -1.00 -6.77 9.94
N ALA A 96 0.22 -6.99 9.42
CA ALA A 96 0.92 -6.01 8.59
C ALA A 96 0.16 -5.72 7.29
N ARG A 97 -0.32 -6.76 6.58
CA ARG A 97 -1.11 -6.55 5.36
C ARG A 97 -2.43 -5.83 5.65
N SER A 98 -3.11 -6.14 6.75
CA SER A 98 -4.36 -5.47 7.12
C SER A 98 -4.15 -3.98 7.39
N LYS A 99 -3.10 -3.62 8.15
CA LYS A 99 -2.70 -2.22 8.37
C LYS A 99 -2.34 -1.51 7.07
N LEU A 100 -1.64 -2.19 6.15
CA LEU A 100 -1.26 -1.62 4.86
C LEU A 100 -2.50 -1.20 4.06
N TYR A 101 -3.49 -2.09 3.92
CA TYR A 101 -4.71 -1.79 3.18
C TYR A 101 -5.65 -0.81 3.89
N LEU A 102 -5.64 -0.74 5.23
CA LEU A 102 -6.32 0.34 5.97
C LEU A 102 -5.67 1.71 5.70
N GLY A 103 -4.34 1.74 5.59
CA GLY A 103 -3.59 2.90 5.16
C GLY A 103 -3.98 3.33 3.75
N HIS A 104 -3.98 2.41 2.79
CA HIS A 104 -4.42 2.68 1.42
C HIS A 104 -5.86 3.19 1.34
N GLN A 105 -6.80 2.55 2.04
CA GLN A 105 -8.19 2.99 2.05
C GLN A 105 -8.35 4.42 2.60
N SER A 106 -7.54 4.80 3.58
CA SER A 106 -7.53 6.18 4.09
C SER A 106 -6.88 7.14 3.08
N TYR A 107 -5.77 6.73 2.46
CA TYR A 107 -5.07 7.52 1.45
C TYR A 107 -5.94 7.81 0.23
N ASP A 108 -6.66 6.81 -0.28
CA ASP A 108 -7.56 6.91 -1.44
C ASP A 108 -8.70 7.91 -1.22
N LYS A 109 -9.09 8.12 0.05
CA LYS A 109 -10.10 9.11 0.46
C LYS A 109 -9.54 10.52 0.66
N GLY A 110 -8.22 10.69 0.55
CA GLY A 110 -7.53 11.94 0.88
C GLY A 110 -7.30 12.14 2.38
N ASP A 111 -7.59 11.14 3.23
CA ASP A 111 -7.37 11.19 4.68
C ASP A 111 -5.91 10.87 5.02
N TYR A 112 -4.98 11.73 4.58
CA TYR A 112 -3.54 11.50 4.66
C TYR A 112 -3.01 11.41 6.10
N LYS A 113 -3.61 12.11 7.07
CA LYS A 113 -3.22 12.01 8.49
C LYS A 113 -3.55 10.63 9.07
N PRO A 114 -4.80 10.11 8.96
CA PRO A 114 -5.11 8.72 9.29
C PRO A 114 -4.26 7.70 8.52
N ALA A 115 -4.05 7.89 7.22
CA ALA A 115 -3.22 7.00 6.40
C ALA A 115 -1.79 6.89 6.94
N ALA A 116 -1.15 8.03 7.25
CA ALA A 116 0.18 8.08 7.84
C ALA A 116 0.30 7.28 9.14
N LYS A 117 -0.72 7.33 10.01
CA LYS A 117 -0.73 6.56 11.27
C LYS A 117 -0.68 5.05 10.99
N TRP A 118 -1.48 4.57 10.05
CA TRP A 118 -1.48 3.17 9.66
C TRP A 118 -0.14 2.75 9.09
N PHE A 119 0.37 3.48 8.09
CA PHE A 119 1.63 3.13 7.46
C PHE A 119 2.79 3.17 8.46
N ARG A 120 2.89 4.16 9.35
CA ARG A 120 3.96 4.24 10.38
C ARG A 120 3.89 3.11 11.42
N SER A 121 2.71 2.54 11.65
CA SER A 121 2.52 1.41 12.57
C SER A 121 2.87 0.03 11.98
N LEU A 122 3.25 -0.02 10.70
CA LEU A 122 3.65 -1.25 10.03
C LEU A 122 5.02 -1.74 10.51
N LYS A 123 5.07 -3.02 10.84
CA LYS A 123 6.29 -3.81 10.98
C LYS A 123 6.67 -4.36 9.60
N LEU A 124 7.66 -3.74 8.97
CA LEU A 124 7.99 -3.99 7.56
C LEU A 124 8.60 -5.38 7.34
N GLU A 125 9.23 -5.96 8.36
CA GLU A 125 9.84 -7.30 8.31
C GLU A 125 8.84 -8.43 8.03
N TYR A 126 7.53 -8.19 8.22
CA TYR A 126 6.47 -9.16 7.93
C TYR A 126 5.82 -8.98 6.55
N LEU A 127 6.31 -8.03 5.76
CA LEU A 127 5.85 -7.80 4.40
C LEU A 127 6.91 -8.31 3.40
N PRO A 128 6.48 -8.87 2.24
CA PRO A 128 7.39 -9.10 1.12
C PRO A 128 7.95 -7.79 0.60
N ASP A 129 9.10 -7.86 -0.07
CA ASP A 129 9.91 -6.71 -0.47
C ASP A 129 9.13 -5.63 -1.23
N TYR A 130 8.38 -6.01 -2.27
CA TYR A 130 7.54 -5.06 -3.01
C TYR A 130 6.49 -4.34 -2.15
N LEU A 131 5.89 -5.01 -1.14
CA LEU A 131 4.95 -4.37 -0.22
C LEU A 131 5.64 -3.50 0.82
N ARG A 132 6.86 -3.84 1.24
CA ARG A 132 7.66 -2.95 2.10
C ARG A 132 7.96 -1.65 1.38
N LEU A 133 8.44 -1.74 0.14
CA LEU A 133 8.69 -0.58 -0.69
C LEU A 133 7.42 0.26 -0.85
N LYS A 134 6.29 -0.39 -1.16
CA LYS A 134 5.01 0.30 -1.26
C LYS A 134 4.64 1.01 0.04
N ALA A 135 4.78 0.36 1.18
CA ALA A 135 4.51 0.97 2.48
C ALA A 135 5.37 2.23 2.72
N LEU A 136 6.66 2.18 2.37
CA LEU A 136 7.60 3.30 2.49
C LEU A 136 7.23 4.45 1.55
N GLU A 137 6.91 4.13 0.30
CA GLU A 137 6.41 5.11 -0.68
C GLU A 137 5.17 5.82 -0.14
N MET A 138 4.20 5.07 0.39
CA MET A 138 2.96 5.63 0.91
C MET A 138 3.17 6.48 2.17
N ARG A 139 4.14 6.13 3.04
CA ARG A 139 4.53 6.98 4.19
C ARG A 139 5.01 8.36 3.71
N LEU A 140 5.97 8.36 2.78
CA LEU A 140 6.52 9.58 2.20
C LEU A 140 5.44 10.40 1.50
N CYS A 141 4.57 9.76 0.71
CA CYS A 141 3.45 10.44 0.07
C CYS A 141 2.52 11.11 1.09
N CYS A 142 2.22 10.45 2.21
CA CYS A 142 1.42 11.05 3.28
C CYS A 142 2.12 12.26 3.90
N SER A 143 3.44 12.18 4.14
CA SER A 143 4.21 13.31 4.70
C SER A 143 4.20 14.50 3.75
N ILE A 144 4.49 14.29 2.46
CA ILE A 144 4.42 15.37 1.45
C ILE A 144 3.01 15.98 1.38
N ARG A 145 1.96 15.16 1.43
CA ARG A 145 0.58 15.66 1.38
C ARG A 145 0.18 16.44 2.63
N ASN A 146 0.66 16.05 3.81
CA ASN A 146 0.35 16.70 5.09
C ASN A 146 1.20 17.94 5.36
N GLU A 147 2.49 17.88 5.03
CA GLU A 147 3.51 18.82 5.51
C GLU A 147 4.18 19.60 4.38
N ASN A 148 4.04 19.19 3.11
CA ASN A 148 4.77 19.64 1.92
C ASN A 148 6.11 18.92 1.66
N LEU A 149 6.65 19.11 0.44
CA LEU A 149 7.90 18.47 0.01
C LEU A 149 9.12 18.98 0.78
N ALA A 150 9.26 20.30 0.98
CA ALA A 150 10.39 20.90 1.68
C ALA A 150 10.56 20.32 3.10
N SER A 151 9.45 20.19 3.84
CA SER A 151 9.43 19.60 5.18
C SER A 151 9.64 18.08 5.18
N SER A 152 9.51 17.41 4.03
CA SER A 152 9.63 15.96 3.90
C SER A 152 10.94 15.49 3.26
N LEU A 153 11.91 16.39 3.00
CA LEU A 153 13.16 16.03 2.31
C LEU A 153 14.00 14.99 3.07
N ASP A 154 13.98 15.01 4.41
CA ASP A 154 14.67 13.98 5.21
C ASP A 154 14.05 12.59 5.00
N GLU A 155 12.72 12.51 5.00
CA GLU A 155 12.01 11.25 4.74
C GLU A 155 12.17 10.81 3.28
N PHE A 156 12.28 11.76 2.34
CA PHE A 156 12.59 11.49 0.94
C PHE A 156 13.96 10.84 0.79
N ASP A 157 14.99 11.40 1.43
CA ASP A 157 16.34 10.83 1.39
C ASP A 157 16.41 9.45 2.03
N MET A 158 15.68 9.24 3.13
CA MET A 158 15.55 7.92 3.77
C MET A 158 14.88 6.91 2.84
N PHE A 159 13.81 7.32 2.13
CA PHE A 159 13.15 6.48 1.14
C PHE A 159 14.13 6.07 0.02
N VAL A 160 14.85 7.03 -0.57
CA VAL A 160 15.84 6.76 -1.63
C VAL A 160 16.97 5.84 -1.14
N ALA A 161 17.44 6.01 0.10
CA ALA A 161 18.44 5.12 0.68
C ALA A 161 17.92 3.68 0.84
N GLN A 162 16.64 3.52 1.18
CA GLN A 162 16.01 2.21 1.33
C GLN A 162 15.71 1.56 -0.03
N VAL A 163 15.25 2.31 -1.03
CA VAL A 163 14.99 1.82 -2.40
C VAL A 163 16.17 1.03 -2.95
N LYS A 164 17.40 1.50 -2.71
CA LYS A 164 18.64 0.87 -3.17
C LYS A 164 18.89 -0.54 -2.62
N THR A 165 18.15 -0.96 -1.59
CA THR A 165 18.30 -2.30 -1.00
C THR A 165 17.31 -3.31 -1.58
N PHE A 166 16.41 -2.90 -2.48
CA PHE A 166 15.40 -3.75 -3.08
C PHE A 166 15.78 -4.18 -4.51
N PRO A 167 15.26 -5.33 -4.99
CA PRO A 167 15.37 -5.71 -6.40
C PRO A 167 14.78 -4.64 -7.31
N VAL A 168 15.44 -4.38 -8.44
CA VAL A 168 15.05 -3.30 -9.38
C VAL A 168 13.66 -3.55 -9.97
N GLU A 169 13.32 -4.82 -10.20
CA GLU A 169 12.05 -5.25 -10.81
C GLU A 169 10.82 -4.88 -9.98
N ASP A 170 11.01 -4.67 -8.67
CA ASP A 170 9.95 -4.28 -7.74
C ASP A 170 9.83 -2.74 -7.61
N LEU A 171 10.76 -1.98 -8.22
CA LEU A 171 10.82 -0.53 -8.08
C LEU A 171 9.92 0.13 -9.13
N TRP A 172 8.76 0.64 -8.72
CA TRP A 172 7.98 1.55 -9.56
C TRP A 172 7.07 2.49 -8.73
N PRO A 173 7.62 3.58 -8.14
CA PRO A 173 6.90 4.43 -7.20
C PRO A 173 5.96 5.45 -7.88
N GLN A 174 4.87 4.95 -8.50
CA GLN A 174 3.88 5.79 -9.22
C GLN A 174 3.19 6.81 -8.34
N GLU A 175 2.92 6.46 -7.09
CA GLU A 175 2.16 7.32 -6.18
C GLU A 175 3.01 8.49 -5.71
N LEU A 176 4.31 8.27 -5.55
CA LEU A 176 5.27 9.34 -5.31
C LEU A 176 5.34 10.28 -6.51
N ALA A 177 5.51 9.74 -7.72
CA ALA A 177 5.53 10.52 -8.96
C ALA A 177 4.26 11.38 -9.10
N ARG A 178 3.09 10.79 -8.86
CA ARG A 178 1.80 11.50 -8.86
C ARG A 178 1.73 12.58 -7.78
N THR A 179 2.15 12.25 -6.55
CA THR A 179 2.13 13.18 -5.42
C THR A 179 3.00 14.41 -5.66
N LEU A 180 4.19 14.23 -6.22
CA LEU A 180 5.08 15.32 -6.58
C LEU A 180 4.46 16.24 -7.64
N ARG A 181 3.86 15.68 -8.70
CA ARG A 181 3.22 16.46 -9.77
C ARG A 181 2.00 17.25 -9.32
N GLU A 182 1.19 16.70 -8.41
CA GLU A 182 -0.05 17.32 -7.94
C GLU A 182 0.17 18.39 -6.84
N LYS A 183 1.29 18.34 -6.12
CA LYS A 183 1.66 19.31 -5.09
C LYS A 183 3.03 19.92 -5.37
N PRO A 184 3.15 20.81 -6.36
CA PRO A 184 4.36 21.60 -6.53
C PRO A 184 4.62 22.42 -5.25
N CYS A 185 5.89 22.52 -4.88
CA CYS A 185 6.33 23.23 -3.69
C CYS A 185 7.50 24.14 -4.07
N LYS A 186 7.51 25.35 -3.51
CA LYS A 186 8.62 26.26 -3.69
C LYS A 186 9.77 25.83 -2.78
N LEU A 187 10.80 25.24 -3.38
CA LEU A 187 12.04 24.90 -2.71
C LEU A 187 13.00 26.09 -2.80
N ASN A 188 13.78 26.33 -1.75
CA ASN A 188 14.93 27.22 -1.85
C ASN A 188 16.08 26.54 -2.63
N LEU A 189 17.12 27.29 -3.00
CA LEU A 189 18.22 26.78 -3.83
C LEU A 189 18.90 25.53 -3.24
N PHE A 190 19.05 25.48 -1.91
CA PHE A 190 19.66 24.33 -1.25
C PHE A 190 18.73 23.11 -1.24
N GLU A 191 17.46 23.32 -0.95
CA GLU A 191 16.42 22.29 -0.98
C GLU A 191 16.22 21.71 -2.38
N ALA A 192 16.18 22.56 -3.41
CA ALA A 192 16.08 22.18 -4.81
C ALA A 192 17.27 21.30 -5.22
N HIS A 193 18.50 21.74 -4.94
CA HIS A 193 19.71 20.96 -5.22
C HIS A 193 19.73 19.62 -4.48
N ARG A 194 19.29 19.59 -3.22
CA ARG A 194 19.20 18.36 -2.43
C ARG A 194 18.17 17.41 -3.05
N PHE A 195 16.98 17.91 -3.36
CA PHE A 195 15.91 17.14 -3.97
C PHE A 195 16.34 16.56 -5.33
N GLN A 196 16.95 17.38 -6.19
CA GLN A 196 17.51 16.99 -7.49
C GLN A 196 18.50 15.83 -7.35
N LYS A 197 19.45 15.92 -6.41
CA LYS A 197 20.39 14.82 -6.15
C LYS A 197 19.74 13.54 -5.66
N SER A 198 18.63 13.66 -4.93
CA SER A 198 17.92 12.49 -4.41
C SER A 198 17.05 11.82 -5.47
N VAL A 199 16.46 12.59 -6.39
CA VAL A 199 15.75 12.02 -7.55
C VAL A 199 16.71 11.36 -8.54
N GLU A 200 17.90 11.91 -8.78
CA GLU A 200 18.93 11.25 -9.61
C GLU A 200 19.31 9.88 -9.04
N LYS A 201 19.53 9.81 -7.72
CA LYS A 201 19.80 8.54 -7.03
C LYS A 201 18.63 7.55 -7.10
N LEU A 202 17.39 8.05 -7.17
CA LEU A 202 16.19 7.24 -7.29
C LEU A 202 16.07 6.67 -8.72
N ASP A 203 16.30 7.52 -9.73
CA ASP A 203 16.38 7.14 -11.13
C ASP A 203 17.43 6.06 -11.35
N ASP A 204 18.64 6.24 -10.80
CA ASP A 204 19.72 5.25 -10.85
C ASP A 204 19.33 3.92 -10.19
N ALA A 205 18.69 3.99 -9.01
CA ALA A 205 18.31 2.79 -8.26
C ALA A 205 17.24 1.98 -8.98
N GLY A 206 16.25 2.65 -9.57
CA GLY A 206 15.17 2.03 -10.33
C GLY A 206 15.48 1.76 -11.80
N GLN A 207 16.65 2.17 -12.30
CA GLN A 207 16.98 2.16 -13.72
C GLN A 207 15.91 2.88 -14.58
N PHE A 208 15.33 3.96 -14.05
CA PHE A 208 14.23 4.69 -14.68
C PHE A 208 14.68 5.64 -15.79
N GLY A 209 15.98 5.73 -16.07
CA GLY A 209 16.54 6.74 -16.96
C GLY A 209 16.55 8.11 -16.26
N ARG A 210 15.77 9.08 -16.75
CA ARG A 210 15.65 10.43 -16.16
C ARG A 210 14.23 10.74 -15.69
N TRP A 211 13.40 9.72 -15.48
CA TRP A 211 11.96 9.94 -15.29
C TRP A 211 11.62 10.74 -14.03
N PHE A 212 12.24 10.46 -12.88
CA PHE A 212 12.05 11.28 -11.67
C PHE A 212 12.76 12.62 -11.75
N SER A 213 13.90 12.68 -12.46
CA SER A 213 14.58 13.94 -12.74
C SER A 213 13.69 14.88 -13.55
N GLU A 214 12.98 14.40 -14.57
CA GLU A 214 11.99 15.17 -15.33
C GLU A 214 10.83 15.66 -14.44
N ILE A 215 10.36 14.81 -13.50
CA ILE A 215 9.35 15.22 -12.51
C ILE A 215 9.88 16.33 -11.61
N ALA A 216 11.14 16.26 -11.18
CA ALA A 216 11.72 17.30 -10.34
C ALA A 216 11.82 18.63 -11.09
N GLU A 217 12.25 18.62 -12.35
CA GLU A 217 12.24 19.80 -13.23
C GLU A 217 10.82 20.38 -13.37
N GLU A 218 9.78 19.55 -13.52
CA GLU A 218 8.38 20.01 -13.52
C GLU A 218 7.97 20.69 -12.21
N VAL A 219 8.37 20.11 -11.07
CA VAL A 219 8.04 20.61 -9.72
C VAL A 219 8.68 21.98 -9.48
N GLU A 220 9.95 22.14 -9.84
CA GLU A 220 10.67 23.41 -9.71
C GLU A 220 10.03 24.51 -10.57
N ASN A 221 9.77 24.20 -11.85
CA ASN A 221 9.17 25.16 -12.79
C ASN A 221 7.76 25.63 -12.36
N ARG A 222 6.99 24.80 -11.66
CA ARG A 222 5.64 25.14 -11.15
C ARG A 222 5.66 25.80 -9.77
N GLY A 223 6.76 25.71 -9.02
CA GLY A 223 6.92 26.31 -7.70
C GLY A 223 7.32 27.79 -7.71
N HIS A 224 7.55 28.36 -8.90
CA HIS A 224 7.98 29.76 -9.07
C HIS A 224 6.84 30.77 -9.00
#